data_AF-A0A7D4XYR8-F1
#
_entry.id   AF-A0A7D4XYR8-F1
#
_cell.length_a   1.000
_cell.length_b   1.000
_cell.length_c   1.000
_cell.angle_alpha   90.00
_cell.angle_beta   90.00
_cell.angle_gamma   90.00
#
_symmetry.space_group_name_H-M   'P 1'
#
loop_
_entity.id
_entity.type
_entity.pdbx_description
1 polymer ?
#
loop_
_entity_poly.entity_id
_entity_poly.type
_entity_poly.pdbx_seq_one_letter_code
_entity_poly.pdbx_strand_id
1 'polypeptide(L)'
;MSQGVDRRGYVFVVDKFSYPVHRSRGFCGVKEPKLEWNFSGQSGLYADLLGTRPGDLVFLYQRRIDESPEDRGFRGVYEITSRPFVDTQTISWNGHTVRGECPECGSTYPEDWGRDPNKDPWTCDNCDSDVPQGEHIVPNRVLIQPDNYYPNSVTDNTAYVDQTDPGFIWTKIFRKMYGVGTERSAAPLLPEETEKLLRLLERENEGTSEVPDFEPYPAQENRDYLSPKLGDGPEVPYEHWLHAWILNNIDEEIPVLSDIVGPLSELEWFGNEIVYGIGRSKVDLLLLHERDGHRYKATVGELKQEEITVDNINQIDRYSYWISQLATANAEPPVEDLQLHPVIIGSGIEPDARTKLGSMEERQLEIPYSRADSRTTSRTDCTVQIQTPTAVEYTVSDGSIRFEYISGQSSL
;
A
#
# COMPACT_ATOMS: atom_id res chain seq x y z
N MET A 1 15.22 -14.10 17.58
CA MET A 1 13.97 -14.12 18.36
C MET A 1 13.87 -12.81 19.10
N SER A 2 13.46 -11.75 18.40
CA SER A 2 12.93 -10.51 18.98
C SER A 2 11.41 -10.62 18.92
N GLN A 3 10.74 -10.29 20.01
CA GLN A 3 9.29 -10.19 20.08
C GLN A 3 8.92 -8.71 19.93
N GLY A 4 8.04 -8.41 18.98
CA GLY A 4 7.54 -7.05 18.72
C GLY A 4 7.60 -6.69 17.24
N VAL A 5 6.59 -7.13 16.48
CA VAL A 5 6.12 -6.72 15.13
C VAL A 5 7.13 -6.06 14.18
N ASP A 6 7.76 -6.88 13.32
CA ASP A 6 8.65 -6.43 12.23
C ASP A 6 8.08 -6.81 10.84
N ARG A 7 6.74 -6.94 10.73
CA ARG A 7 6.07 -7.47 9.53
C ARG A 7 4.96 -6.53 9.06
N ARG A 8 5.16 -5.89 7.91
CA ARG A 8 4.20 -4.94 7.35
C ARG A 8 3.00 -5.70 6.78
N GLY A 9 1.79 -5.18 6.99
CA GLY A 9 0.57 -5.78 6.49
C GLY A 9 0.14 -5.25 5.13
N TYR A 10 -0.41 -6.13 4.30
CA TYR A 10 -1.04 -5.80 3.02
C TYR A 10 -2.43 -6.43 2.94
N VAL A 11 -3.36 -5.71 2.34
CA VAL A 11 -4.67 -6.27 1.97
C VAL A 11 -4.67 -6.56 0.48
N PHE A 12 -5.07 -7.76 0.09
CA PHE A 12 -5.39 -8.13 -1.29
C PHE A 12 -6.89 -8.42 -1.42
N VAL A 13 -7.52 -7.81 -2.42
CA VAL A 13 -8.96 -7.97 -2.66
C VAL A 13 -9.22 -9.20 -3.51
N VAL A 14 -10.14 -10.03 -3.04
CA VAL A 14 -10.63 -11.25 -3.71
C VAL A 14 -12.16 -11.27 -3.65
N ASP A 15 -12.79 -12.25 -4.29
CA ASP A 15 -14.22 -12.56 -4.19
C ASP A 15 -14.45 -14.08 -4.09
N LYS A 16 -15.70 -14.53 -4.02
CA LYS A 16 -16.02 -15.98 -3.98
C LYS A 16 -15.37 -16.81 -5.08
N PHE A 17 -15.06 -16.23 -6.25
CA PHE A 17 -14.49 -16.98 -7.36
C PHE A 17 -12.98 -17.11 -7.23
N SER A 18 -12.31 -16.01 -6.90
CA SER A 18 -10.85 -15.94 -6.81
C SER A 18 -10.30 -16.43 -5.47
N TYR A 19 -11.01 -16.23 -4.36
CA TYR A 19 -10.53 -16.58 -3.01
C TYR A 19 -10.09 -18.05 -2.86
N PRO A 20 -10.87 -19.06 -3.29
CA PRO A 20 -10.48 -20.46 -3.15
C PRO A 20 -9.15 -20.78 -3.83
N VAL A 21 -8.90 -20.18 -5.00
CA VAL A 21 -7.69 -20.41 -5.78
C VAL A 21 -6.48 -19.73 -5.11
N HIS A 22 -6.58 -18.43 -4.81
CA HIS A 22 -5.48 -17.67 -4.18
C HIS A 22 -5.06 -18.28 -2.84
N ARG A 23 -6.03 -18.58 -1.96
CA ARG A 23 -5.79 -19.17 -0.64
C ARG A 23 -5.10 -20.53 -0.74
N SER A 24 -5.62 -21.42 -1.58
CA SER A 24 -5.19 -22.82 -1.59
C SER A 24 -3.98 -23.06 -2.47
N ARG A 25 -3.70 -22.15 -3.42
CA ARG A 25 -2.54 -22.22 -4.32
C ARG A 25 -1.39 -21.32 -3.91
N GLY A 26 -1.52 -20.57 -2.81
CA GLY A 26 -0.40 -19.80 -2.23
C GLY A 26 0.08 -18.65 -3.11
N PHE A 27 -0.85 -17.83 -3.63
CA PHE A 27 -0.49 -16.59 -4.29
C PHE A 27 -1.58 -15.52 -4.13
N CYS A 28 -1.21 -14.26 -4.36
CA CYS A 28 -2.13 -13.16 -4.62
C CYS A 28 -1.90 -12.63 -6.03
N GLY A 29 -2.95 -12.53 -6.84
CA GLY A 29 -2.91 -11.93 -8.16
C GLY A 29 -3.64 -10.59 -8.17
N VAL A 30 -3.12 -9.64 -8.93
CA VAL A 30 -3.78 -8.37 -9.22
C VAL A 30 -3.88 -8.15 -10.73
N LYS A 31 -4.93 -7.43 -11.12
CA LYS A 31 -5.23 -7.12 -12.52
C LYS A 31 -4.13 -6.26 -13.11
N GLU A 32 -3.83 -6.45 -14.40
CA GLU A 32 -3.10 -5.43 -15.17
C GLU A 32 -3.98 -4.18 -15.23
N PRO A 33 -3.54 -3.02 -14.76
CA PRO A 33 -4.37 -1.85 -14.89
C PRO A 33 -4.39 -1.38 -16.36
N LYS A 34 -5.52 -0.86 -16.83
CA LYS A 34 -5.59 -0.31 -18.19
C LYS A 34 -5.05 1.13 -18.23
N LEU A 35 -4.39 1.46 -19.35
CA LEU A 35 -3.89 2.81 -19.64
C LEU A 35 -5.00 3.89 -19.68
N GLU A 36 -6.24 3.51 -20.00
CA GLU A 36 -7.38 4.42 -20.14
C GLU A 36 -8.03 4.83 -18.80
N TRP A 37 -7.70 4.17 -17.68
CA TRP A 37 -8.43 4.28 -16.39
C TRP A 37 -7.92 5.36 -15.44
N ASN A 38 -7.50 6.51 -15.98
CA ASN A 38 -6.65 7.50 -15.30
C ASN A 38 -5.35 6.87 -14.79
N PHE A 39 -4.24 7.37 -15.34
CA PHE A 39 -2.90 6.85 -15.13
C PHE A 39 -2.50 6.66 -13.64
N SER A 40 -3.08 7.45 -12.74
CA SER A 40 -2.82 7.40 -11.30
C SER A 40 -3.28 6.11 -10.60
N GLY A 41 -4.35 5.46 -11.07
CA GLY A 41 -4.82 4.20 -10.51
C GLY A 41 -3.91 3.00 -10.85
N GLN A 42 -3.31 3.04 -12.04
CA GLN A 42 -2.49 1.95 -12.60
C GLN A 42 -1.16 1.78 -11.86
N SER A 43 -0.36 2.83 -11.85
CA SER A 43 1.00 2.74 -11.36
C SER A 43 1.07 2.83 -9.83
N GLY A 44 0.02 3.32 -9.17
CA GLY A 44 -0.14 3.22 -7.72
C GLY A 44 -0.26 1.76 -7.23
N LEU A 45 -0.97 0.91 -7.98
CA LEU A 45 -1.03 -0.53 -7.68
C LEU A 45 0.34 -1.19 -7.84
N TYR A 46 1.08 -0.83 -8.89
CA TYR A 46 2.43 -1.33 -9.08
C TYR A 46 3.38 -0.89 -7.97
N ALA A 47 3.26 0.35 -7.51
CA ALA A 47 4.01 0.81 -6.35
C ALA A 47 3.67 0.00 -5.09
N ASP A 48 2.38 -0.26 -4.84
CA ASP A 48 1.95 -1.10 -3.71
C ASP A 48 2.54 -2.52 -3.80
N LEU A 49 2.55 -3.14 -4.99
CA LEU A 49 3.17 -4.46 -5.21
C LEU A 49 4.69 -4.42 -5.04
N LEU A 50 5.38 -3.46 -5.66
CA LEU A 50 6.83 -3.33 -5.62
C LEU A 50 7.35 -2.92 -4.22
N GLY A 51 6.47 -2.38 -3.38
CA GLY A 51 6.74 -2.15 -1.96
C GLY A 51 6.70 -3.42 -1.10
N THR A 52 6.15 -4.53 -1.58
CA THR A 52 6.11 -5.80 -0.83
C THR A 52 7.49 -6.45 -0.74
N ARG A 53 7.71 -7.20 0.34
CA ARG A 53 8.93 -7.96 0.63
C ARG A 53 8.56 -9.34 1.17
N PRO A 54 9.38 -10.37 0.90
CA PRO A 54 9.28 -11.63 1.62
C PRO A 54 9.28 -11.39 3.14
N GLY A 55 8.35 -12.01 3.85
CA GLY A 55 8.12 -11.81 5.29
C GLY A 55 6.94 -10.89 5.62
N ASP A 56 6.52 -10.01 4.70
CA ASP A 56 5.32 -9.18 4.91
C ASP A 56 4.06 -10.04 5.09
N LEU A 57 3.09 -9.51 5.82
CA LEU A 57 1.80 -10.15 6.07
C LEU A 57 0.78 -9.79 5.00
N VAL A 58 -0.08 -10.75 4.68
CA VAL A 58 -1.20 -10.60 3.75
C VAL A 58 -2.50 -10.99 4.42
N PHE A 59 -3.51 -10.14 4.23
CA PHE A 59 -4.91 -10.40 4.55
C PHE A 59 -5.73 -10.40 3.26
N LEU A 60 -6.51 -11.45 3.04
CA LEU A 60 -7.41 -11.51 1.88
C LEU A 60 -8.75 -10.86 2.24
N TYR A 61 -9.10 -9.76 1.59
CA TYR A 61 -10.41 -9.13 1.75
C TYR A 61 -11.37 -9.65 0.69
N GLN A 62 -12.30 -10.51 1.08
CA GLN A 62 -13.36 -10.99 0.20
C GLN A 62 -14.46 -9.94 0.08
N ARG A 63 -14.58 -9.33 -1.11
CA ARG A 63 -15.63 -8.36 -1.43
C ARG A 63 -16.97 -9.06 -1.66
N ARG A 64 -18.05 -8.28 -1.59
CA ARG A 64 -19.42 -8.74 -1.85
C ARG A 64 -19.69 -8.86 -3.36
N ILE A 65 -20.15 -10.02 -3.80
CA ILE A 65 -20.87 -10.21 -5.06
C ILE A 65 -22.34 -10.47 -4.74
N ASP A 66 -22.63 -11.61 -4.13
CA ASP A 66 -23.97 -12.07 -3.75
C ASP A 66 -23.98 -12.87 -2.44
N GLU A 67 -22.81 -13.01 -1.80
CA GLU A 67 -22.63 -13.75 -0.56
C GLU A 67 -23.23 -13.01 0.65
N SER A 68 -23.51 -13.79 1.70
CA SER A 68 -24.00 -13.26 2.97
C SER A 68 -22.94 -12.34 3.62
N PRO A 69 -23.33 -11.39 4.49
CA PRO A 69 -22.38 -10.60 5.26
C PRO A 69 -21.38 -11.43 6.08
N GLU A 70 -21.77 -12.62 6.50
CA GLU A 70 -20.96 -13.56 7.29
C GLU A 70 -19.91 -14.28 6.42
N ASP A 71 -20.13 -14.36 5.11
CA ASP A 71 -19.23 -15.02 4.16
C ASP A 71 -18.21 -14.06 3.51
N ARG A 72 -18.14 -12.81 3.95
CA ARG A 72 -17.24 -11.78 3.39
C ARG A 72 -16.40 -11.08 4.45
N GLY A 73 -15.49 -10.22 4.02
CA GLY A 73 -14.58 -9.47 4.89
C GLY A 73 -13.14 -9.99 4.85
N PHE A 74 -12.36 -9.68 5.89
CA PHE A 74 -10.95 -10.07 5.96
C PHE A 74 -10.80 -11.52 6.35
N ARG A 75 -9.91 -12.24 5.67
CA ARG A 75 -9.71 -13.68 5.80
C ARG A 75 -8.23 -14.05 5.84
N GLY A 76 -7.91 -14.90 6.81
CA GLY A 76 -6.60 -15.53 6.98
C GLY A 76 -5.46 -14.55 7.21
N VAL A 77 -4.34 -15.11 7.66
CA VAL A 77 -3.05 -14.43 7.74
C VAL A 77 -2.06 -15.26 6.94
N TYR A 78 -1.43 -14.61 5.96
CA TYR A 78 -0.45 -15.24 5.09
C TYR A 78 0.84 -14.44 5.11
N GLU A 79 1.93 -15.10 4.76
CA GLU A 79 3.25 -14.48 4.60
C GLU A 79 3.61 -14.41 3.11
N ILE A 80 4.11 -13.26 2.65
CA ILE A 80 4.70 -13.12 1.32
C ILE A 80 6.02 -13.89 1.27
N THR A 81 6.21 -14.71 0.22
CA THR A 81 7.41 -15.55 0.04
C THR A 81 8.21 -15.22 -1.22
N SER A 82 7.76 -14.26 -2.03
CA SER A 82 8.46 -13.83 -3.24
C SER A 82 8.42 -12.32 -3.43
N ARG A 83 9.33 -11.80 -4.26
CA ARG A 83 9.13 -10.50 -4.93
C ARG A 83 7.96 -10.63 -5.94
N PRO A 84 7.28 -9.53 -6.31
CA PRO A 84 6.22 -9.57 -7.31
C PRO A 84 6.76 -9.96 -8.69
N PHE A 85 5.97 -10.71 -9.45
CA PHE A 85 6.32 -11.22 -10.78
C PHE A 85 5.11 -11.23 -11.70
N VAL A 86 5.37 -11.33 -13.01
CA VAL A 86 4.35 -11.50 -14.05
C VAL A 86 4.26 -12.96 -14.43
N ASP A 87 3.04 -13.49 -14.51
CA ASP A 87 2.80 -14.88 -14.90
C ASP A 87 1.45 -15.05 -15.61
N THR A 88 1.51 -15.60 -16.83
CA THR A 88 0.33 -15.80 -17.68
C THR A 88 -0.35 -17.15 -17.45
N GLN A 89 0.21 -18.04 -16.61
CA GLN A 89 -0.35 -19.35 -16.35
C GLN A 89 -1.75 -19.29 -15.74
N THR A 90 -2.61 -20.20 -16.17
CA THR A 90 -3.92 -20.44 -15.55
C THR A 90 -3.76 -21.40 -14.37
N ILE A 91 -4.32 -21.02 -13.23
CA ILE A 91 -4.27 -21.76 -11.98
C ILE A 91 -5.71 -22.08 -11.56
N SER A 92 -5.98 -23.34 -11.22
CA SER A 92 -7.33 -23.78 -10.83
C SER A 92 -7.30 -24.51 -9.50
N TRP A 93 -8.42 -24.44 -8.78
CA TRP A 93 -8.64 -25.14 -7.54
C TRP A 93 -10.13 -25.37 -7.28
N ASN A 94 -10.54 -26.62 -7.02
CA ASN A 94 -11.92 -26.99 -6.68
C ASN A 94 -13.01 -26.37 -7.59
N GLY A 95 -12.79 -26.39 -8.90
CA GLY A 95 -13.73 -25.86 -9.90
C GLY A 95 -13.68 -24.34 -10.09
N HIS A 96 -12.82 -23.64 -9.36
CA HIS A 96 -12.52 -22.23 -9.57
C HIS A 96 -11.24 -22.07 -10.38
N THR A 97 -11.16 -20.99 -11.17
CA THR A 97 -10.04 -20.71 -12.06
C THR A 97 -9.62 -19.25 -11.94
N VAL A 98 -8.31 -19.03 -11.93
CA VAL A 98 -7.67 -17.72 -12.04
C VAL A 98 -6.72 -17.77 -13.23
N ARG A 99 -6.84 -16.82 -14.14
CA ARG A 99 -6.08 -16.73 -15.39
C ARG A 99 -4.96 -15.72 -15.26
N GLY A 100 -3.91 -15.89 -16.04
CA GLY A 100 -2.87 -14.86 -16.22
C GLY A 100 -3.01 -14.09 -17.53
N GLU A 101 -3.70 -14.67 -18.52
CA GLU A 101 -4.00 -14.02 -19.79
C GLU A 101 -5.37 -14.47 -20.33
N CYS A 102 -5.90 -13.70 -21.27
CA CYS A 102 -7.08 -14.04 -22.04
C CYS A 102 -6.83 -15.31 -22.87
N PRO A 103 -7.72 -16.31 -22.82
CA PRO A 103 -7.54 -17.57 -23.55
C PRO A 103 -7.61 -17.41 -25.08
N GLU A 104 -8.23 -16.35 -25.59
CA GLU A 104 -8.42 -16.13 -27.03
C GLU A 104 -7.33 -15.24 -27.64
N CYS A 105 -6.97 -14.12 -27.00
CA CYS A 105 -6.00 -13.17 -27.55
C CYS A 105 -4.64 -13.11 -26.83
N GLY A 106 -4.46 -13.83 -25.72
CA GLY A 106 -3.23 -13.80 -24.92
C GLY A 106 -2.96 -12.47 -24.20
N SER A 107 -3.95 -11.56 -24.14
CA SER A 107 -3.79 -10.30 -23.43
C SER A 107 -3.79 -10.50 -21.92
N THR A 108 -2.91 -9.78 -21.22
CA THR A 108 -2.86 -9.70 -19.76
C THR A 108 -3.86 -8.70 -19.18
N TYR A 109 -4.58 -7.96 -20.03
CA TYR A 109 -5.61 -7.03 -19.59
C TYR A 109 -6.80 -7.75 -18.93
N PRO A 110 -7.46 -7.08 -17.98
CA PRO A 110 -8.46 -7.71 -17.16
C PRO A 110 -9.71 -8.07 -17.94
N GLU A 111 -10.59 -8.81 -17.29
CA GLU A 111 -11.96 -9.01 -17.72
C GLU A 111 -12.87 -7.87 -17.24
N ASP A 112 -13.86 -7.54 -18.07
CA ASP A 112 -14.95 -6.61 -17.81
C ASP A 112 -16.29 -7.32 -17.68
N TRP A 113 -17.00 -6.96 -16.63
CA TRP A 113 -18.33 -7.45 -16.28
C TRP A 113 -19.33 -6.29 -16.15
N GLY A 114 -18.95 -5.11 -16.65
CA GLY A 114 -19.74 -3.89 -16.64
C GLY A 114 -20.10 -3.46 -15.22
N ARG A 115 -21.41 -3.40 -14.94
CA ARG A 115 -21.95 -3.06 -13.62
C ARG A 115 -22.60 -4.24 -12.91
N ASP A 116 -22.55 -5.44 -13.50
CA ASP A 116 -23.19 -6.64 -12.96
C ASP A 116 -22.18 -7.77 -12.80
N PRO A 117 -21.67 -8.03 -11.59
CA PRO A 117 -20.72 -9.12 -11.37
C PRO A 117 -21.35 -10.49 -11.57
N ASN A 118 -22.69 -10.55 -11.66
CA ASN A 118 -23.45 -11.76 -11.95
C ASN A 118 -23.64 -12.01 -13.46
N LYS A 119 -23.15 -11.11 -14.33
CA LYS A 119 -23.14 -11.31 -15.78
C LYS A 119 -22.33 -12.57 -16.10
N ASP A 120 -22.85 -13.39 -17.01
CA ASP A 120 -22.16 -14.53 -17.61
C ASP A 120 -22.46 -14.57 -19.11
N PRO A 121 -21.45 -14.54 -20.00
CA PRO A 121 -20.02 -14.44 -19.70
C PRO A 121 -19.56 -13.01 -19.35
N TRP A 122 -18.41 -12.92 -18.69
CA TRP A 122 -17.60 -11.71 -18.68
C TRP A 122 -16.92 -11.53 -20.04
N THR A 123 -16.28 -10.39 -20.29
CA THR A 123 -15.64 -10.10 -21.58
C THR A 123 -14.18 -9.70 -21.40
N CYS A 124 -13.30 -10.15 -22.27
CA CYS A 124 -11.92 -9.68 -22.30
C CYS A 124 -11.87 -8.22 -22.74
N ASP A 125 -11.18 -7.39 -21.96
CA ASP A 125 -11.08 -5.96 -22.22
C ASP A 125 -10.26 -5.55 -23.46
N ASN A 126 -9.59 -6.51 -24.09
CA ASN A 126 -8.73 -6.26 -25.25
C ASN A 126 -9.33 -6.73 -26.58
N CYS A 127 -10.02 -7.87 -26.58
CA CYS A 127 -10.55 -8.47 -27.82
C CYS A 127 -12.05 -8.79 -27.76
N ASP A 128 -12.75 -8.38 -26.70
CA ASP A 128 -14.19 -8.58 -26.50
C ASP A 128 -14.66 -10.04 -26.50
N SER A 129 -13.74 -11.00 -26.38
CA SER A 129 -14.09 -12.41 -26.32
C SER A 129 -14.69 -12.78 -24.97
N ASP A 130 -15.50 -13.83 -24.96
CA ASP A 130 -16.12 -14.35 -23.73
C ASP A 130 -15.05 -14.88 -22.77
N VAL A 131 -15.14 -14.44 -21.52
CA VAL A 131 -14.40 -14.97 -20.37
C VAL A 131 -15.45 -15.57 -19.42
N PRO A 132 -15.37 -16.87 -19.07
CA PRO A 132 -16.33 -17.47 -18.15
C PRO A 132 -16.41 -16.70 -16.83
N GLN A 133 -17.62 -16.58 -16.27
CA GLN A 133 -17.82 -15.85 -15.02
C GLN A 133 -16.91 -16.36 -13.90
N GLY A 134 -16.26 -15.44 -13.19
CA GLY A 134 -15.39 -15.76 -12.07
C GLY A 134 -13.94 -16.08 -12.45
N GLU A 135 -13.63 -16.19 -13.73
CA GLU A 135 -12.26 -16.49 -14.20
C GLU A 135 -11.43 -15.23 -14.39
N HIS A 136 -11.09 -14.56 -13.29
CA HIS A 136 -10.31 -13.33 -13.28
C HIS A 136 -8.96 -13.46 -14.00
N ILE A 137 -8.58 -12.42 -14.76
CA ILE A 137 -7.27 -12.29 -15.39
C ILE A 137 -6.37 -11.40 -14.50
N VAL A 138 -5.45 -12.05 -13.78
CA VAL A 138 -4.55 -11.41 -12.80
C VAL A 138 -3.09 -11.86 -13.03
N PRO A 139 -2.38 -11.22 -13.98
CA PRO A 139 -1.01 -11.60 -14.37
C PRO A 139 0.04 -11.20 -13.32
N ASN A 140 -0.20 -10.12 -12.58
CA ASN A 140 0.75 -9.56 -11.63
C ASN A 140 0.57 -10.26 -10.29
N ARG A 141 1.54 -11.08 -9.88
CA ARG A 141 1.40 -12.02 -8.77
C ARG A 141 2.49 -11.86 -7.73
N VAL A 142 2.16 -12.26 -6.51
CA VAL A 142 3.12 -12.49 -5.42
C VAL A 142 2.80 -13.84 -4.77
N LEU A 143 3.82 -14.62 -4.42
CA LEU A 143 3.62 -15.88 -3.71
C LEU A 143 3.36 -15.62 -2.23
N ILE A 144 2.47 -16.41 -1.67
CA ILE A 144 2.17 -16.40 -0.24
C ILE A 144 2.16 -17.81 0.32
N GLN A 145 2.38 -17.94 1.62
CA GLN A 145 2.14 -19.18 2.37
C GLN A 145 1.26 -18.89 3.58
N PRO A 146 0.44 -19.86 4.04
CA PRO A 146 -0.29 -19.69 5.30
C PRO A 146 0.68 -19.41 6.44
N ASP A 147 0.40 -18.36 7.22
CA ASP A 147 1.10 -18.05 8.48
C ASP A 147 0.25 -18.56 9.65
N ASN A 148 -0.90 -17.90 9.87
CA ASN A 148 -1.96 -18.37 10.75
C ASN A 148 -3.28 -18.35 9.98
N TYR A 149 -3.77 -19.53 9.59
CA TYR A 149 -5.02 -19.62 8.85
C TYR A 149 -6.21 -19.67 9.80
N TYR A 150 -7.06 -18.65 9.64
CA TYR A 150 -8.30 -18.47 10.38
C TYR A 150 -9.50 -18.69 9.43
N PRO A 151 -10.33 -19.73 9.65
CA PRO A 151 -11.42 -20.06 8.75
C PRO A 151 -12.55 -19.01 8.76
N ASN A 152 -12.85 -18.41 9.91
CA ASN A 152 -13.86 -17.37 10.06
C ASN A 152 -13.29 -16.02 9.64
N SER A 153 -14.09 -15.23 8.90
CA SER A 153 -13.70 -13.89 8.49
C SER A 153 -13.98 -12.85 9.58
N VAL A 154 -13.22 -11.76 9.55
CA VAL A 154 -13.60 -10.51 10.19
C VAL A 154 -14.50 -9.75 9.24
N THR A 155 -15.78 -9.64 9.60
CA THR A 155 -16.77 -8.93 8.79
C THR A 155 -16.48 -7.43 8.74
N ASP A 156 -17.09 -6.72 7.79
CA ASP A 156 -16.99 -5.26 7.69
C ASP A 156 -17.46 -4.54 8.95
N ASN A 157 -18.55 -5.00 9.57
CA ASN A 157 -19.06 -4.38 10.78
C ASN A 157 -18.09 -4.60 11.93
N THR A 158 -17.52 -5.80 12.03
CA THR A 158 -16.47 -6.11 13.02
C THR A 158 -15.22 -5.25 12.80
N ALA A 159 -14.78 -5.09 11.55
CA ALA A 159 -13.56 -4.35 11.22
C ALA A 159 -13.69 -2.82 11.42
N TYR A 160 -14.83 -2.24 11.01
CA TYR A 160 -14.97 -0.78 10.87
C TYR A 160 -15.97 -0.14 11.84
N VAL A 161 -16.91 -0.91 12.39
CA VAL A 161 -18.02 -0.37 13.21
C VAL A 161 -17.90 -0.78 14.68
N ASP A 162 -17.37 -1.97 14.96
CA ASP A 162 -17.17 -2.47 16.33
C ASP A 162 -16.21 -1.56 17.12
N GLN A 163 -16.75 -0.88 18.13
CA GLN A 163 -16.01 0.01 19.02
C GLN A 163 -15.52 -0.69 20.30
N THR A 164 -15.74 -2.00 20.42
CA THR A 164 -15.28 -2.78 21.58
C THR A 164 -13.81 -3.19 21.48
N ASP A 165 -13.22 -3.13 20.27
CA ASP A 165 -11.80 -3.38 20.02
C ASP A 165 -11.04 -2.07 19.75
N PRO A 166 -9.87 -1.84 20.39
CA PRO A 166 -9.11 -0.60 20.23
C PRO A 166 -8.51 -0.42 18.82
N GLY A 167 -8.27 0.84 18.44
CA GLY A 167 -7.68 1.21 17.14
C GLY A 167 -8.70 1.32 16.00
N PHE A 168 -8.24 1.76 14.83
CA PHE A 168 -9.09 2.01 13.66
C PHE A 168 -8.39 1.61 12.35
N ILE A 169 -9.14 1.03 11.42
CA ILE A 169 -8.68 0.74 10.05
C ILE A 169 -9.05 1.91 9.12
N TRP A 170 -8.39 3.04 9.35
CA TRP A 170 -8.70 4.34 8.77
C TRP A 170 -8.36 4.45 7.28
N THR A 171 -7.24 3.87 6.84
CA THR A 171 -6.78 4.01 5.45
C THR A 171 -7.68 3.23 4.47
N LYS A 172 -8.41 2.21 4.95
CA LYS A 172 -9.26 1.34 4.13
C LYS A 172 -10.72 1.76 4.11
N ILE A 173 -11.26 2.32 5.21
CA ILE A 173 -12.66 2.75 5.25
C ILE A 173 -12.95 3.80 4.16
N PHE A 174 -12.02 4.72 3.92
CA PHE A 174 -12.18 5.73 2.88
C PHE A 174 -12.20 5.13 1.48
N ARG A 175 -11.29 4.20 1.19
CA ARG A 175 -11.25 3.52 -0.10
C ARG A 175 -12.57 2.79 -0.40
N LYS A 176 -13.22 2.25 0.64
CA LYS A 176 -14.52 1.60 0.51
C LYS A 176 -15.68 2.58 0.25
N MET A 177 -15.61 3.80 0.80
CA MET A 177 -16.63 4.83 0.55
C MET A 177 -16.52 5.45 -0.84
N TYR A 178 -15.34 5.39 -1.45
CA TYR A 178 -15.14 5.89 -2.81
C TYR A 178 -15.58 4.84 -3.84
N GLY A 179 -16.33 5.29 -4.86
CA GLY A 179 -16.84 4.41 -5.91
C GLY A 179 -15.80 4.03 -6.96
N VAL A 180 -16.30 3.50 -8.08
CA VAL A 180 -15.55 3.04 -9.26
C VAL A 180 -14.38 3.99 -9.61
N GLY A 181 -13.18 3.42 -9.82
CA GLY A 181 -11.96 4.16 -10.18
C GLY A 181 -11.05 4.54 -9.01
N THR A 182 -11.43 4.22 -7.78
CA THR A 182 -10.58 4.38 -6.58
C THR A 182 -10.29 3.06 -5.86
N GLU A 183 -10.88 1.99 -6.38
CA GLU A 183 -10.69 0.62 -5.93
C GLU A 183 -9.24 0.19 -6.21
N ARG A 184 -8.60 -0.42 -5.22
CA ARG A 184 -7.30 -1.07 -5.39
C ARG A 184 -7.39 -2.53 -5.03
N SER A 185 -6.84 -3.37 -5.89
CA SER A 185 -6.76 -4.81 -5.66
C SER A 185 -5.71 -5.19 -4.62
N ALA A 186 -4.76 -4.29 -4.32
CA ALA A 186 -3.80 -4.43 -3.22
C ALA A 186 -3.51 -3.07 -2.58
N ALA A 187 -3.22 -3.01 -1.28
CA ALA A 187 -2.74 -1.80 -0.63
C ALA A 187 -2.12 -2.09 0.76
N PRO A 188 -1.09 -1.32 1.19
CA PRO A 188 -0.44 -1.50 2.48
C PRO A 188 -1.35 -1.05 3.64
N LEU A 189 -1.25 -1.71 4.79
CA LEU A 189 -1.88 -1.36 6.06
C LEU A 189 -0.85 -0.66 6.95
N LEU A 190 -1.27 0.34 7.71
CA LEU A 190 -0.41 0.87 8.79
C LEU A 190 -0.11 -0.22 9.82
N PRO A 191 0.97 -0.09 10.62
CA PRO A 191 1.30 -1.05 11.66
C PRO A 191 0.12 -1.34 12.60
N GLU A 192 -0.60 -0.31 13.02
CA GLU A 192 -1.73 -0.42 13.95
C GLU A 192 -2.96 -1.09 13.32
N GLU A 193 -3.15 -0.91 12.01
CA GLU A 193 -4.24 -1.54 11.26
C GLU A 193 -3.96 -3.03 11.08
N THR A 194 -2.69 -3.38 10.86
CA THR A 194 -2.19 -4.76 10.78
C THR A 194 -2.44 -5.47 12.12
N GLU A 195 -2.00 -4.85 13.22
CA GLU A 195 -2.20 -5.39 14.57
C GLU A 195 -3.67 -5.55 14.92
N LYS A 196 -4.52 -4.58 14.54
CA LYS A 196 -5.97 -4.70 14.74
C LYS A 196 -6.55 -5.90 14.00
N LEU A 197 -6.20 -6.11 12.73
CA LEU A 197 -6.71 -7.25 11.97
C LEU A 197 -6.24 -8.59 12.54
N LEU A 198 -4.99 -8.69 12.99
CA LEU A 198 -4.49 -9.89 13.66
C LEU A 198 -5.33 -10.23 14.90
N ARG A 199 -5.54 -9.25 15.80
CA ARG A 199 -6.36 -9.44 17.01
C ARG A 199 -7.81 -9.81 16.69
N LEU A 200 -8.42 -9.13 15.72
CA LEU A 200 -9.80 -9.42 15.33
C LEU A 200 -9.93 -10.82 14.73
N LEU A 201 -9.01 -11.24 13.86
CA LEU A 201 -9.03 -12.59 13.29
C LEU A 201 -8.87 -13.66 14.38
N GLU A 202 -7.92 -13.47 15.30
CA GLU A 202 -7.73 -14.37 16.43
C GLU A 202 -9.01 -14.45 17.28
N ARG A 203 -9.64 -13.31 17.57
CA ARG A 203 -10.88 -13.23 18.35
C ARG A 203 -12.06 -13.94 17.68
N GLU A 204 -12.32 -13.68 16.39
CA GLU A 204 -13.43 -14.28 15.64
C GLU A 204 -13.24 -15.80 15.42
N ASN A 205 -12.04 -16.31 15.67
CA ASN A 205 -11.69 -17.73 15.57
C ASN A 205 -11.38 -18.35 16.94
N GLU A 206 -11.70 -17.66 18.04
CA GLU A 206 -11.51 -18.15 19.41
C GLU A 206 -10.07 -18.63 19.68
N GLY A 207 -9.08 -17.98 19.06
CA GLY A 207 -7.65 -18.33 19.15
C GLY A 207 -7.26 -19.62 18.41
N THR A 208 -8.16 -20.21 17.63
CA THR A 208 -7.92 -21.47 16.92
C THR A 208 -7.52 -21.20 15.47
N SER A 209 -6.31 -21.63 15.10
CA SER A 209 -5.86 -21.69 13.72
C SER A 209 -6.00 -23.11 13.17
N GLU A 210 -6.17 -23.20 11.85
CA GLU A 210 -6.30 -24.46 11.13
C GLU A 210 -5.19 -24.63 10.09
N VAL A 211 -4.99 -25.86 9.61
CA VAL A 211 -4.18 -26.11 8.42
C VAL A 211 -5.12 -26.11 7.21
N PRO A 212 -5.05 -25.13 6.30
CA PRO A 212 -5.91 -25.12 5.13
C PRO A 212 -5.53 -26.26 4.19
N ASP A 213 -6.50 -26.74 3.41
CA ASP A 213 -6.21 -27.53 2.22
C ASP A 213 -5.42 -26.64 1.24
N PHE A 214 -4.19 -27.06 0.94
CA PHE A 214 -3.17 -26.20 0.35
C PHE A 214 -2.25 -27.01 -0.55
N GLU A 215 -2.16 -26.59 -1.81
CA GLU A 215 -1.20 -27.09 -2.78
C GLU A 215 -0.39 -25.92 -3.33
N PRO A 216 0.91 -25.81 -3.01
CA PRO A 216 1.72 -24.66 -3.40
C PRO A 216 1.62 -24.29 -4.87
N TYR A 217 1.85 -23.02 -5.14
CA TYR A 217 1.93 -22.48 -6.48
C TYR A 217 2.93 -23.28 -7.32
N PRO A 218 2.61 -23.63 -8.58
CA PRO A 218 3.51 -24.41 -9.43
C PRO A 218 4.91 -23.79 -9.49
N ALA A 219 5.92 -24.64 -9.32
CA ALA A 219 7.31 -24.20 -9.43
C ALA A 219 7.60 -23.72 -10.86
N GLN A 220 8.39 -22.64 -10.97
CA GLN A 220 8.86 -22.09 -12.24
C GLN A 220 10.36 -21.89 -12.16
N GLU A 221 11.09 -22.32 -13.18
CA GLU A 221 12.54 -22.17 -13.25
C GLU A 221 12.97 -20.71 -13.47
N ASN A 222 12.18 -19.94 -14.23
CA ASN A 222 12.43 -18.53 -14.51
C ASN A 222 11.14 -17.73 -14.28
N ARG A 223 11.20 -16.73 -13.38
CA ARG A 223 10.12 -15.77 -13.14
C ARG A 223 10.48 -14.44 -13.78
N ASP A 224 9.51 -13.84 -14.47
CA ASP A 224 9.63 -12.46 -14.94
C ASP A 224 9.28 -11.52 -13.80
N TYR A 225 10.27 -11.02 -13.07
CA TYR A 225 10.02 -10.14 -11.94
C TYR A 225 9.47 -8.80 -12.42
N LEU A 226 8.47 -8.30 -11.71
CA LEU A 226 7.90 -7.00 -12.01
C LEU A 226 8.97 -5.92 -11.77
N SER A 227 9.10 -5.00 -12.72
CA SER A 227 10.05 -3.89 -12.62
C SER A 227 9.40 -2.54 -12.97
N PRO A 228 9.84 -1.43 -12.36
CA PRO A 228 9.42 -0.09 -12.76
C PRO A 228 9.70 0.21 -14.24
N LYS A 229 8.78 0.87 -14.94
CA LYS A 229 8.94 1.29 -16.35
C LYS A 229 9.35 2.76 -16.41
N LEU A 230 10.66 3.01 -16.39
CA LEU A 230 11.23 4.37 -16.30
C LEU A 230 11.32 5.15 -17.62
N GLY A 231 11.16 4.48 -18.77
CA GLY A 231 11.35 5.11 -20.08
C GLY A 231 12.82 5.45 -20.36
N ASP A 232 13.05 6.28 -21.39
CA ASP A 232 14.39 6.66 -21.86
C ASP A 232 15.01 7.83 -21.07
N GLY A 233 14.25 8.44 -20.15
CA GLY A 233 14.65 9.63 -19.37
C GLY A 233 14.58 10.95 -20.15
N PRO A 234 14.96 12.08 -19.51
CA PRO A 234 15.48 12.21 -18.14
C PRO A 234 14.41 12.18 -17.04
N GLU A 235 13.13 12.20 -17.41
CA GLU A 235 12.00 12.10 -16.48
C GLU A 235 11.36 10.71 -16.59
N VAL A 236 10.66 10.29 -15.54
CA VAL A 236 9.79 9.13 -15.68
C VAL A 236 8.64 9.49 -16.62
N PRO A 237 8.10 8.54 -17.42
CA PRO A 237 6.98 8.83 -18.31
C PRO A 237 5.73 9.25 -17.54
N TYR A 238 5.63 8.86 -16.27
CA TYR A 238 4.53 9.18 -15.38
C TYR A 238 4.96 9.17 -13.91
N GLU A 239 4.43 10.12 -13.12
CA GLU A 239 4.74 10.31 -11.69
C GLU A 239 4.73 9.01 -10.87
N HIS A 240 3.75 8.13 -11.09
CA HIS A 240 3.60 6.93 -10.27
C HIS A 240 4.67 5.86 -10.57
N TRP A 241 5.40 5.95 -11.69
CA TRP A 241 6.60 5.10 -11.89
C TRP A 241 7.77 5.54 -11.01
N LEU A 242 7.84 6.81 -10.63
CA LEU A 242 8.77 7.29 -9.60
C LEU A 242 8.43 6.66 -8.24
N HIS A 243 7.14 6.59 -7.89
CA HIS A 243 6.68 5.94 -6.66
C HIS A 243 7.07 4.46 -6.65
N ALA A 244 6.76 3.76 -7.73
CA ALA A 244 7.06 2.33 -7.90
C ALA A 244 8.56 2.05 -7.83
N TRP A 245 9.37 2.90 -8.43
CA TRP A 245 10.82 2.76 -8.36
C TRP A 245 11.36 3.03 -6.96
N ILE A 246 10.90 4.08 -6.28
CA ILE A 246 11.32 4.37 -4.91
C ILE A 246 10.96 3.19 -4.01
N LEU A 247 9.72 2.69 -4.05
CA LEU A 247 9.32 1.55 -3.22
C LEU A 247 10.05 0.25 -3.57
N ASN A 248 10.41 0.03 -4.83
CA ASN A 248 11.20 -1.13 -5.23
C ASN A 248 12.62 -1.10 -4.65
N ASN A 249 13.19 0.08 -4.46
CA ASN A 249 14.60 0.29 -4.08
C ASN A 249 14.77 0.99 -2.72
N ILE A 250 13.74 1.04 -1.89
CA ILE A 250 13.73 1.82 -0.65
C ILE A 250 14.70 1.28 0.41
N ASP A 251 15.02 0.00 0.32
CA ASP A 251 15.94 -0.77 1.15
C ASP A 251 17.33 -0.94 0.49
N GLU A 252 17.59 -0.23 -0.61
CA GLU A 252 18.87 -0.24 -1.33
C GLU A 252 19.72 0.99 -0.97
N GLU A 253 21.05 0.83 -1.05
CA GLU A 253 22.01 1.91 -0.78
C GLU A 253 22.15 2.86 -1.98
N ILE A 254 21.16 3.75 -2.16
CA ILE A 254 21.14 4.77 -3.21
C ILE A 254 21.40 6.15 -2.58
N PRO A 255 22.46 6.89 -3.00
CA PRO A 255 22.76 8.22 -2.47
C PRO A 255 21.55 9.15 -2.51
N VAL A 256 21.41 10.00 -1.49
CA VAL A 256 20.28 10.92 -1.25
C VAL A 256 18.96 10.21 -0.93
N LEU A 257 18.59 9.13 -1.63
CA LEU A 257 17.42 8.33 -1.25
C LEU A 257 17.63 7.67 0.12
N SER A 258 18.79 7.08 0.36
CA SER A 258 19.13 6.50 1.67
C SER A 258 19.13 7.55 2.78
N ASP A 259 19.46 8.81 2.49
CA ASP A 259 19.40 9.91 3.46
C ASP A 259 17.93 10.30 3.78
N ILE A 260 17.04 10.27 2.78
CA ILE A 260 15.59 10.46 2.95
C ILE A 260 14.99 9.33 3.79
N VAL A 261 15.37 8.08 3.49
CA VAL A 261 14.89 6.88 4.16
C VAL A 261 15.43 6.79 5.58
N GLY A 262 16.68 7.20 5.82
CA GLY A 262 17.35 7.03 7.10
C GLY A 262 17.81 5.57 7.34
N PRO A 263 18.27 5.25 8.56
CA PRO A 263 18.78 3.91 8.88
C PRO A 263 17.68 2.85 8.73
N LEU A 264 17.95 1.79 7.95
CA LEU A 264 16.99 0.70 7.76
C LEU A 264 16.63 -0.03 9.08
N SER A 265 17.53 -0.03 10.06
CA SER A 265 17.25 -0.58 11.40
C SER A 265 16.24 0.23 12.21
N GLU A 266 15.96 1.47 11.80
CA GLU A 266 14.98 2.35 12.42
C GLU A 266 13.74 2.52 11.52
N LEU A 267 13.73 1.95 10.30
CA LEU A 267 12.60 2.01 9.38
C LEU A 267 11.54 0.99 9.78
N GLU A 268 10.53 1.46 10.51
CA GLU A 268 9.42 0.65 11.00
C GLU A 268 8.47 0.26 9.86
N TRP A 269 8.15 1.22 8.99
CA TRP A 269 7.11 1.03 7.99
C TRP A 269 7.27 2.00 6.81
N PHE A 270 6.82 1.58 5.63
CA PHE A 270 6.70 2.45 4.46
C PHE A 270 5.51 2.08 3.57
N GLY A 271 4.95 3.06 2.86
CA GLY A 271 3.85 2.82 1.92
C GLY A 271 3.57 3.98 0.97
N ASN A 272 2.83 3.67 -0.10
CA ASN A 272 2.48 4.58 -1.19
C ASN A 272 1.00 5.02 -1.13
N GLU A 273 0.75 6.29 -1.46
CA GLU A 273 -0.59 6.86 -1.64
C GLU A 273 -1.51 6.59 -0.44
N ILE A 274 -1.03 6.92 0.76
CA ILE A 274 -1.72 6.66 2.01
C ILE A 274 -2.83 7.68 2.21
N VAL A 275 -4.06 7.19 2.30
CA VAL A 275 -5.26 8.03 2.40
C VAL A 275 -5.41 8.52 3.83
N TYR A 276 -5.53 9.84 4.00
CA TYR A 276 -5.72 10.45 5.33
C TYR A 276 -7.01 11.26 5.46
N GLY A 277 -7.71 11.57 4.36
CA GLY A 277 -8.91 12.42 4.37
C GLY A 277 -10.07 11.90 3.53
N ILE A 278 -11.29 12.29 3.93
CA ILE A 278 -12.57 11.98 3.25
C ILE A 278 -12.66 12.61 1.84
N GLY A 279 -11.86 13.65 1.58
CA GLY A 279 -11.78 14.30 0.26
C GLY A 279 -10.93 13.56 -0.77
N ARG A 280 -10.61 12.28 -0.56
CA ARG A 280 -9.61 11.51 -1.33
C ARG A 280 -8.18 12.02 -1.22
N SER A 281 -7.89 12.75 -0.15
CA SER A 281 -6.55 13.26 0.12
C SER A 281 -5.62 12.11 0.50
N LYS A 282 -4.47 12.04 -0.17
CA LYS A 282 -3.44 11.00 -0.02
C LYS A 282 -2.07 11.67 0.13
N VAL A 283 -1.16 11.02 0.84
CA VAL A 283 0.29 11.31 0.78
C VAL A 283 0.93 10.33 -0.18
N ASP A 284 1.81 10.79 -1.05
CA ASP A 284 2.43 9.95 -2.07
C ASP A 284 3.37 8.89 -1.47
N LEU A 285 4.20 9.28 -0.49
CA LEU A 285 5.07 8.40 0.27
C LEU A 285 4.99 8.69 1.77
N LEU A 286 4.85 7.66 2.60
CA LEU A 286 4.96 7.79 4.06
C LEU A 286 5.93 6.74 4.58
N LEU A 287 6.92 7.20 5.35
CA LEU A 287 7.86 6.37 6.11
C LEU A 287 7.64 6.65 7.59
N LEU A 288 7.64 5.60 8.40
CA LEU A 288 7.56 5.68 9.86
C LEU A 288 8.85 5.11 10.43
N HIS A 289 9.37 5.76 11.47
CA HIS A 289 10.63 5.40 12.08
C HIS A 289 10.49 5.17 13.58
N GLU A 290 11.05 4.06 14.01
CA GLU A 290 11.06 3.61 15.39
C GLU A 290 12.50 3.53 15.91
N ARG A 291 12.69 3.94 17.17
CA ARG A 291 13.92 3.70 17.91
C ARG A 291 13.55 3.21 19.31
N ASP A 292 14.20 2.14 19.76
CA ASP A 292 13.99 1.57 21.09
C ASP A 292 12.51 1.27 21.41
N GLY A 293 11.74 0.76 20.44
CA GLY A 293 10.32 0.42 20.63
C GLY A 293 9.36 1.61 20.57
N HIS A 294 9.83 2.80 20.18
CA HIS A 294 9.02 4.03 20.16
C HIS A 294 9.16 4.75 18.82
N ARG A 295 8.02 4.98 18.15
CA ARG A 295 7.97 5.79 16.94
C ARG A 295 8.32 7.23 17.28
N TYR A 296 9.28 7.80 16.57
CA TYR A 296 9.79 9.16 16.86
C TYR A 296 9.85 10.06 15.62
N LYS A 297 9.82 9.49 14.41
CA LYS A 297 9.90 10.25 13.15
C LYS A 297 8.92 9.70 12.11
N ALA A 298 8.42 10.61 11.28
CA ALA A 298 7.71 10.28 10.05
C ALA A 298 8.27 11.12 8.89
N THR A 299 8.72 10.46 7.82
CA THR A 299 9.09 11.11 6.56
C THR A 299 7.89 11.09 5.61
N VAL A 300 7.54 12.25 5.08
CA VAL A 300 6.34 12.44 4.26
C VAL A 300 6.76 12.96 2.90
N GLY A 301 6.49 12.21 1.84
CA GLY A 301 6.90 12.53 0.48
C GLY A 301 5.76 13.05 -0.39
N GLU A 302 6.02 14.13 -1.12
CA GLU A 302 5.25 14.56 -2.29
C GLU A 302 6.12 14.34 -3.53
N LEU A 303 5.65 13.50 -4.45
CA LEU A 303 6.43 13.07 -5.61
C LEU A 303 5.83 13.72 -6.85
N LYS A 304 6.67 14.23 -7.76
CA LYS A 304 6.25 14.90 -8.99
C LYS A 304 7.05 14.36 -10.16
N GLN A 305 6.37 14.14 -11.28
CA GLN A 305 7.05 13.83 -12.54
C GLN A 305 7.85 15.04 -13.03
N GLU A 306 7.25 16.22 -12.96
CA GLU A 306 7.80 17.48 -13.46
C GLU A 306 8.52 18.27 -12.34
N GLU A 307 8.86 19.54 -12.63
CA GLU A 307 9.49 20.44 -11.67
C GLU A 307 8.60 20.71 -10.45
N ILE A 308 9.26 20.92 -9.32
CA ILE A 308 8.60 21.31 -8.07
C ILE A 308 8.08 22.74 -8.18
N THR A 309 6.78 22.90 -7.93
CA THR A 309 6.07 24.19 -7.95
C THR A 309 5.76 24.72 -6.53
N VAL A 310 5.36 26.00 -6.45
CA VAL A 310 4.89 26.60 -5.19
C VAL A 310 3.68 25.86 -4.61
N ASP A 311 2.80 25.35 -5.47
CA ASP A 311 1.61 24.61 -5.03
C ASP A 311 1.97 23.27 -4.39
N ASN A 312 3.03 22.61 -4.85
CA ASN A 312 3.52 21.38 -4.23
C ASN A 312 4.06 21.64 -2.82
N ILE A 313 4.82 22.73 -2.64
CA ILE A 313 5.31 23.16 -1.32
C ILE A 313 4.15 23.52 -0.39
N ASN A 314 3.15 24.25 -0.89
CA ASN A 314 1.96 24.55 -0.09
C ASN A 314 1.16 23.28 0.23
N GLN A 315 1.14 22.30 -0.67
CA GLN A 315 0.43 21.05 -0.47
C GLN A 315 1.00 20.25 0.70
N ILE A 316 2.30 20.02 0.71
CA ILE A 316 2.98 19.26 1.78
C ILE A 316 2.87 19.95 3.15
N ASP A 317 2.89 21.29 3.13
CA ASP A 317 2.72 22.11 4.32
C ASP A 317 1.31 21.94 4.93
N ARG A 318 0.26 21.98 4.09
CA ARG A 318 -1.15 21.90 4.53
C ARG A 318 -1.50 20.60 5.23
N TYR A 319 -0.97 19.46 4.78
CA TYR A 319 -1.38 18.16 5.31
C TYR A 319 -0.51 17.65 6.47
N SER A 320 0.54 18.39 6.84
CA SER A 320 1.43 18.02 7.95
C SER A 320 0.67 17.69 9.25
N TYR A 321 -0.37 18.46 9.59
CA TYR A 321 -1.23 18.21 10.76
C TYR A 321 -2.00 16.88 10.67
N TRP A 322 -2.51 16.52 9.49
CA TRP A 322 -3.31 15.31 9.29
C TRP A 322 -2.44 14.06 9.20
N ILE A 323 -1.28 14.15 8.55
CA ILE A 323 -0.32 13.04 8.48
C ILE A 323 0.28 12.75 9.85
N SER A 324 0.58 13.79 10.63
CA SER A 324 1.04 13.59 12.00
C SER A 324 0.01 12.81 12.82
N GLN A 325 -1.28 13.18 12.74
CA GLN A 325 -2.34 12.40 13.39
C GLN A 325 -2.42 10.96 12.88
N LEU A 326 -2.26 10.73 11.58
CA LEU A 326 -2.25 9.38 11.01
C LEU A 326 -1.09 8.55 11.59
N ALA A 327 0.08 9.16 11.75
CA ALA A 327 1.29 8.53 12.28
C ALA A 327 1.26 8.31 13.80
N THR A 328 0.43 9.03 14.57
CA THR A 328 0.51 8.99 16.04
C THR A 328 -0.78 8.58 16.76
N ALA A 329 -1.96 8.72 16.15
CA ALA A 329 -3.25 8.61 16.88
C ALA A 329 -3.57 7.21 17.45
N ASN A 330 -3.04 6.17 16.81
CA ASN A 330 -3.27 4.78 17.19
C ASN A 330 -1.98 4.02 17.53
N ALA A 331 -0.83 4.70 17.47
CA ALA A 331 0.47 4.10 17.73
C ALA A 331 0.54 3.58 19.18
N GLU A 332 1.14 2.41 19.34
CA GLU A 332 1.41 1.80 20.64
C GLU A 332 2.88 1.36 20.66
N PRO A 333 3.70 1.86 21.59
CA PRO A 333 3.36 2.82 22.66
C PRO A 333 2.95 4.21 22.13
N PRO A 334 2.25 5.02 22.94
CA PRO A 334 1.85 6.38 22.54
C PRO A 334 3.05 7.25 22.15
N VAL A 335 2.89 8.02 21.08
CA VAL A 335 3.91 8.99 20.60
C VAL A 335 3.67 10.34 21.26
N GLU A 336 4.60 10.75 22.12
CA GLU A 336 4.57 12.07 22.80
C GLU A 336 5.28 13.15 21.99
N ASP A 337 6.36 12.79 21.28
CA ASP A 337 7.16 13.67 20.43
C ASP A 337 7.36 13.04 19.05
N LEU A 338 6.94 13.75 18.00
CA LEU A 338 7.13 13.33 16.61
C LEU A 338 7.97 14.35 15.84
N GLN A 339 9.00 13.88 15.14
CA GLN A 339 9.68 14.63 14.10
C GLN A 339 9.00 14.37 12.76
N LEU A 340 8.34 15.37 12.19
CA LEU A 340 7.78 15.31 10.85
C LEU A 340 8.78 15.89 9.86
N HIS A 341 9.18 15.08 8.90
CA HIS A 341 10.14 15.45 7.87
C HIS A 341 9.48 15.46 6.48
N PRO A 342 9.13 16.64 5.96
CA PRO A 342 8.57 16.75 4.62
C PRO A 342 9.67 16.64 3.56
N VAL A 343 9.43 15.85 2.51
CA VAL A 343 10.32 15.69 1.37
C VAL A 343 9.53 15.89 0.09
N ILE A 344 10.07 16.64 -0.86
CA ILE A 344 9.47 16.86 -2.18
C ILE A 344 10.48 16.41 -3.22
N ILE A 345 10.07 15.53 -4.13
CA ILE A 345 10.91 15.00 -5.20
C ILE A 345 10.30 15.40 -6.55
N GLY A 346 11.08 16.02 -7.43
CA GLY A 346 10.65 16.40 -8.78
C GLY A 346 11.82 16.42 -9.77
N SER A 347 11.56 16.64 -11.05
CA SER A 347 12.63 16.66 -12.08
C SER A 347 13.48 17.93 -12.06
N GLY A 348 13.12 18.88 -11.21
CA GLY A 348 13.74 20.18 -11.02
C GLY A 348 12.94 21.01 -10.01
N ILE A 349 13.18 22.32 -9.97
CA ILE A 349 12.42 23.25 -9.10
C ILE A 349 12.29 24.62 -9.75
N GLU A 350 11.06 25.15 -9.75
CA GLU A 350 10.79 26.48 -10.26
C GLU A 350 11.44 27.57 -9.38
N PRO A 351 11.84 28.73 -9.94
CA PRO A 351 12.45 29.83 -9.17
C PRO A 351 11.58 30.35 -8.01
N ASP A 352 10.27 30.45 -8.22
CA ASP A 352 9.33 30.90 -7.19
C ASP A 352 9.16 29.85 -6.09
N ALA A 353 9.16 28.56 -6.46
CA ALA A 353 9.15 27.45 -5.52
C ALA A 353 10.41 27.44 -4.66
N ARG A 354 11.59 27.64 -5.28
CA ARG A 354 12.87 27.78 -4.56
C ARG A 354 12.85 28.95 -3.58
N THR A 355 12.30 30.09 -3.99
CA THR A 355 12.16 31.27 -3.12
C THR A 355 11.23 31.00 -1.94
N LYS A 356 10.08 30.35 -2.20
CA LYS A 356 9.13 29.93 -1.17
C LYS A 356 9.78 28.97 -0.19
N LEU A 357 10.47 27.94 -0.67
CA LEU A 357 11.15 26.94 0.15
C LEU A 357 12.19 27.59 1.08
N GLY A 358 13.01 28.50 0.55
CA GLY A 358 14.02 29.23 1.34
C GLY A 358 13.44 30.20 2.37
N SER A 359 12.13 30.48 2.31
CA SER A 359 11.42 31.31 3.30
C SER A 359 10.68 30.51 4.37
N MET A 360 10.66 29.17 4.25
CA MET A 360 10.00 28.33 5.24
C MET A 360 10.86 28.20 6.49
N GLU A 361 10.19 28.15 7.63
CA GLU A 361 10.82 27.94 8.94
C GLU A 361 10.29 26.64 9.54
N GLU A 362 11.12 25.99 10.34
CA GLU A 362 10.67 24.91 11.21
C GLU A 362 9.57 25.43 12.14
N ARG A 363 8.61 24.57 12.45
CA ARG A 363 7.53 24.94 13.37
C ARG A 363 7.15 23.77 14.24
N GLN A 364 6.61 24.10 15.41
CA GLN A 364 6.00 23.16 16.30
C GLN A 364 4.48 23.26 16.23
N LEU A 365 3.78 22.13 16.31
CA LEU A 365 2.36 22.09 16.63
C LEU A 365 2.08 21.05 17.72
N GLU A 366 0.95 21.23 18.40
CA GLU A 366 0.44 20.28 19.37
C GLU A 366 -0.79 19.58 18.78
N ILE A 367 -0.83 18.26 18.89
CA ILE A 367 -2.02 17.46 18.57
C ILE A 367 -2.70 17.07 19.87
N PRO A 368 -3.85 17.70 20.21
CA PRO A 368 -4.56 17.38 21.43
C PRO A 368 -5.34 16.09 21.23
N TYR A 369 -4.91 15.01 21.86
CA TYR A 369 -5.68 13.77 21.87
C TYR A 369 -6.64 13.79 23.05
N SER A 370 -7.94 13.89 22.76
CA SER A 370 -8.95 13.92 23.82
C SER A 370 -8.87 12.64 24.67
N ARG A 371 -8.68 12.79 25.98
CA ARG A 371 -8.83 11.72 26.99
C ARG A 371 -10.29 11.26 27.02
N ALA A 372 -10.66 10.28 26.22
CA ALA A 372 -12.01 9.72 26.23
C ALA A 372 -11.98 8.27 26.74
N ASP A 373 -12.63 8.08 27.90
CA ASP A 373 -12.95 6.83 28.60
C ASP A 373 -11.81 6.16 29.43
N SER A 374 -12.15 5.96 30.71
CA SER A 374 -11.57 5.12 31.77
C SER A 374 -11.09 3.69 31.41
N ARG A 375 -11.09 3.29 30.13
CA ARG A 375 -10.72 1.95 29.67
C ARG A 375 -9.46 1.92 28.81
N THR A 376 -8.97 3.08 28.35
CA THR A 376 -7.65 3.23 27.71
C THR A 376 -6.81 4.20 28.53
N THR A 377 -5.90 3.65 29.32
CA THR A 377 -4.88 4.44 30.02
C THR A 377 -3.90 4.98 28.98
N SER A 378 -3.68 6.31 29.00
CA SER A 378 -2.72 7.10 28.21
C SER A 378 -2.98 7.29 26.71
N ARG A 379 -3.92 8.18 26.36
CA ARG A 379 -3.68 9.08 25.21
C ARG A 379 -3.03 10.35 25.75
N THR A 380 -1.76 10.53 25.42
CA THR A 380 -0.99 11.76 25.71
C THR A 380 -1.08 12.68 24.50
N ASP A 381 -1.08 13.99 24.72
CA ASP A 381 -0.94 14.95 23.63
C ASP A 381 0.40 14.72 22.92
N CYS A 382 0.45 14.98 21.61
CA CYS A 382 1.67 14.81 20.83
C CYS A 382 2.21 16.17 20.39
N THR A 383 3.45 16.44 20.78
CA THR A 383 4.25 17.53 20.24
C THR A 383 4.81 17.11 18.88
N VAL A 384 4.57 17.88 17.84
CA VAL A 384 5.12 17.63 16.50
C VAL A 384 6.07 18.73 16.10
N GLN A 385 7.33 18.37 15.85
CA GLN A 385 8.33 19.23 15.25
C GLN A 385 8.33 19.03 13.74
N ILE A 386 7.87 20.04 12.99
CA ILE A 386 7.80 20.01 11.53
C ILE A 386 9.03 20.72 10.97
N GLN A 387 9.88 19.94 10.31
CA GLN A 387 11.06 20.46 9.64
C GLN A 387 10.70 21.22 8.36
N THR A 388 11.60 22.09 7.91
CA THR A 388 11.48 22.69 6.58
C THR A 388 11.55 21.60 5.51
N PRO A 389 10.72 21.65 4.45
CA PRO A 389 10.75 20.61 3.44
C PRO A 389 12.12 20.47 2.78
N THR A 390 12.53 19.23 2.55
CA THR A 390 13.71 18.89 1.77
C THR A 390 13.30 18.68 0.32
N ALA A 391 13.89 19.45 -0.60
CA ALA A 391 13.61 19.34 -2.02
C ALA A 391 14.75 18.60 -2.72
N VAL A 392 14.40 17.58 -3.50
CA VAL A 392 15.32 16.70 -4.20
C VAL A 392 14.95 16.64 -5.67
N GLU A 393 15.97 16.81 -6.51
CA GLU A 393 15.88 16.64 -7.96
C GLU A 393 16.14 15.17 -8.30
N TYR A 394 15.36 14.61 -9.22
CA TYR A 394 15.62 13.27 -9.76
C TYR A 394 15.94 13.31 -11.25
N THR A 395 16.72 12.34 -11.72
CA THR A 395 16.98 12.12 -13.14
C THR A 395 17.02 10.64 -13.46
N VAL A 396 16.25 10.24 -14.47
CA VAL A 396 16.27 8.89 -15.05
C VAL A 396 17.44 8.76 -16.01
N SER A 397 18.28 7.75 -15.79
CA SER A 397 19.34 7.35 -16.73
C SER A 397 19.64 5.87 -16.58
N ASP A 398 19.89 5.19 -17.71
CA ASP A 398 20.31 3.78 -17.75
C ASP A 398 19.40 2.82 -16.95
N GLY A 399 18.08 3.04 -16.99
CA GLY A 399 17.11 2.21 -16.26
C GLY A 399 17.12 2.39 -14.73
N SER A 400 17.69 3.49 -14.23
CA SER A 400 17.76 3.84 -12.82
C SER A 400 17.42 5.31 -12.58
N ILE A 401 17.24 5.69 -11.32
CA ILE A 401 17.01 7.08 -10.89
C ILE A 401 18.18 7.53 -10.03
N ARG A 402 18.71 8.71 -10.35
CA ARG A 402 19.67 9.44 -9.50
C ARG A 402 18.97 10.59 -8.82
N PHE A 403 19.39 10.89 -7.60
CA PHE A 403 18.84 11.98 -6.79
C PHE A 403 19.93 12.95 -6.40
N GLU A 404 19.61 14.23 -6.42
CA GLU A 404 20.50 15.32 -6.00
C GLU A 404 19.74 16.32 -5.14
N TYR A 405 20.35 16.78 -4.05
CA TYR A 405 19.78 17.86 -3.26
C TYR A 405 19.77 19.15 -4.08
N ILE A 406 18.64 19.85 -4.04
CA ILE A 406 18.52 21.15 -4.68
C ILE A 406 19.50 22.15 -4.03
N SER A 407 20.31 22.81 -4.85
CA SER A 407 21.36 23.75 -4.41
C SER A 407 20.89 24.74 -3.34
N GLY A 408 21.64 24.81 -2.24
CA GLY A 408 21.32 25.66 -1.08
C GLY A 408 20.63 24.94 0.08
N GLN A 409 20.26 23.66 -0.08
CA GLN A 409 19.79 22.81 1.03
C GLN A 409 20.92 21.98 1.63
N SER A 410 20.81 21.69 2.93
CA SER A 410 21.77 20.86 3.66
C SER A 410 21.43 19.37 3.47
N SER A 411 22.45 18.50 3.51
CA SER A 411 22.24 17.06 3.64
C SER A 411 21.50 16.73 4.95
N LEU A 412 20.73 15.65 4.95
CA LEU A 412 19.90 15.20 6.07
C LEU A 412 20.69 14.59 7.23
#